data_AF-A0A915C0P1-F1
#
_entry.id   AF-A0A915C0P1-F1
#
_cell.length_a   1.000
_cell.length_b   1.000
_cell.length_c   1.000
_cell.angle_alpha   90.00
_cell.angle_beta   90.00
_cell.angle_gamma   90.00
#
_symmetry.space_group_name_H-M   'P 1'
#
loop_
_entity.id
_entity.type
_entity.pdbx_description
1 polymer ?
#
loop_
_entity_poly.entity_id
_entity_poly.type
_entity_poly.pdbx_seq_one_letter_code
_entity_poly.pdbx_strand_id
1 'polypeptide(L)'
;CKVVVDSDDHVIGYGCARLLSVVASPALCPIYADSDDAFVALFKALALCYEEEVKENNRIDIRSPSTKTPRIKQLLSDVAQITVKSQCTPQFTKYVPEHDIEKIYSITDMTFFI
;
A
#
# COMPACT_ATOMS: atom_id res chain seq x y z
N CYS A 1 -2.72 9.12 -8.12
CA CYS A 1 -1.42 8.64 -7.57
C CYS A 1 -0.69 9.80 -6.89
N LYS A 2 0.35 9.54 -6.10
CA LYS A 2 1.18 10.50 -5.36
C LYS A 2 2.65 10.06 -5.37
N VAL A 3 3.54 11.03 -5.19
CA VAL A 3 5.00 10.85 -5.12
C VAL A 3 5.49 11.57 -3.86
N VAL A 4 6.50 11.01 -3.20
CA VAL A 4 7.26 11.68 -2.14
C VAL A 4 8.67 11.92 -2.65
N VAL A 5 9.16 13.14 -2.48
CA VAL A 5 10.53 13.54 -2.81
C VAL A 5 11.30 13.90 -1.54
N ASP A 6 12.61 13.68 -1.55
CA ASP A 6 13.51 14.13 -0.49
C ASP A 6 13.90 15.62 -0.67
N SER A 7 14.86 16.11 0.13
CA SER A 7 15.34 17.50 0.05
C SER A 7 16.13 17.82 -1.22
N ASP A 8 16.58 16.79 -1.93
CA ASP A 8 17.39 16.89 -3.14
C ASP A 8 16.54 16.60 -4.41
N ASP A 9 15.20 16.63 -4.28
CA ASP A 9 14.21 16.30 -5.32
C ASP A 9 14.27 14.86 -5.86
N HIS A 10 14.91 13.92 -5.16
CA HIS A 10 14.87 12.51 -5.54
C HIS A 10 13.54 11.87 -5.13
N VAL A 11 12.99 11.03 -6.00
CA VAL A 11 11.80 10.24 -5.69
C VAL A 11 12.14 9.14 -4.71
N ILE A 12 11.64 9.25 -3.48
CA ILE A 12 11.82 8.27 -2.39
C ILE A 12 10.54 7.48 -2.09
N GLY A 13 9.46 7.76 -2.80
CA GLY A 13 8.21 7.02 -2.68
C GLY A 13 7.23 7.29 -3.80
N TYR A 14 6.48 6.26 -4.16
CA TYR A 14 5.39 6.32 -5.12
C TYR A 14 4.21 5.50 -4.60
N GLY A 15 3.01 6.05 -4.71
CA GLY A 15 1.80 5.35 -4.33
C GLY A 15 0.64 5.67 -5.25
N CYS A 16 -0.22 4.69 -5.49
CA CYS A 16 -1.49 4.92 -6.15
C CYS A 16 -2.66 4.36 -5.37
N ALA A 17 -3.85 4.81 -5.76
CA ALA A 17 -5.10 4.47 -5.13
C ALA A 17 -6.18 4.42 -6.20
N ARG A 18 -7.15 3.53 -6.03
CA ARG A 18 -8.28 3.33 -6.95
C ARG A 18 -9.51 2.89 -6.19
N LEU A 19 -10.69 3.29 -6.66
CA LEU A 19 -11.95 2.74 -6.16
C LEU A 19 -12.20 1.37 -6.78
N LEU A 20 -12.52 0.40 -5.94
CA LEU A 20 -12.98 -0.91 -6.40
C LEU A 20 -14.49 -0.83 -6.65
N SER A 21 -14.89 -1.03 -7.90
CA SER A 21 -16.27 -0.89 -8.41
C SER A 21 -17.32 -1.70 -7.66
N VAL A 22 -16.92 -2.76 -6.96
CA VAL A 22 -17.83 -3.69 -6.26
C VAL A 22 -18.06 -3.31 -4.79
N VAL A 23 -17.17 -2.52 -4.17
CA VAL A 23 -17.11 -2.39 -2.70
C VAL A 23 -16.98 -0.95 -2.21
N ALA A 24 -17.01 0.03 -3.12
CA ALA A 24 -16.94 1.48 -2.88
C ALA A 24 -15.82 1.97 -1.95
N SER A 25 -14.88 1.11 -1.59
CA SER A 25 -13.75 1.42 -0.72
C SER A 25 -12.49 1.55 -1.56
N PRO A 26 -11.65 2.55 -1.25
CA PRO A 26 -10.39 2.72 -1.97
C PRO A 26 -9.44 1.58 -1.63
N ALA A 27 -8.78 1.08 -2.66
CA ALA A 27 -7.60 0.24 -2.54
C ALA A 27 -6.35 1.08 -2.76
N LEU A 28 -5.45 1.13 -1.79
CA LEU A 28 -4.16 1.83 -1.92
C LEU A 28 -3.11 0.85 -2.41
N CYS A 29 -2.86 0.88 -3.72
CA CYS A 29 -1.87 0.02 -4.38
C CYS A 29 -1.50 0.54 -5.79
N PRO A 30 -0.25 0.30 -6.25
CA PRO A 30 0.87 -0.17 -5.44
C PRO A 30 1.36 0.96 -4.52
N ILE A 31 2.14 0.61 -3.50
CA ILE A 31 2.88 1.58 -2.67
C ILE A 31 4.32 1.10 -2.52
N TYR A 32 5.24 1.93 -2.99
CA TYR A 32 6.67 1.77 -2.84
C TYR A 32 7.23 2.95 -2.06
N ALA A 33 8.09 2.69 -1.08
CA ALA A 33 8.69 3.73 -0.26
C ALA A 33 10.05 3.28 0.27
N ASP A 34 11.01 4.20 0.27
CA ASP A 34 12.36 3.95 0.81
C ASP A 34 12.40 3.99 2.35
N SER A 35 11.35 4.51 2.99
CA SER A 35 11.23 4.61 4.44
C SER A 35 9.78 4.52 4.92
N ASP A 36 9.62 4.23 6.22
CA ASP A 36 8.31 4.22 6.88
C ASP A 36 7.65 5.61 6.85
N ASP A 37 8.45 6.68 6.99
CA ASP A 37 7.94 8.06 6.94
C ASP A 37 7.38 8.39 5.56
N ALA A 38 8.08 7.97 4.50
CA ALA A 38 7.59 8.11 3.13
C ALA A 38 6.31 7.29 2.91
N PHE A 39 6.22 6.07 3.45
CA PHE A 39 5.00 5.27 3.44
C PHE A 39 3.83 5.98 4.14
N VAL A 40 4.03 6.50 5.36
CA VAL A 40 2.99 7.19 6.14
C VAL A 40 2.53 8.46 5.40
N ALA A 41 3.44 9.21 4.80
CA ALA A 41 3.11 10.37 3.99
C ALA A 41 2.25 9.99 2.77
N LEU A 42 2.62 8.94 2.04
CA LEU A 42 1.84 8.40 0.92
C LEU A 42 0.46 7.92 1.37
N PHE A 43 0.38 7.15 2.45
CA PHE A 43 -0.89 6.65 2.99
C PHE A 43 -1.87 7.79 3.27
N LYS A 44 -1.42 8.82 3.99
CA LYS A 44 -2.24 10.01 4.30
C LYS A 44 -2.67 10.74 3.02
N ALA A 45 -1.72 11.03 2.13
CA ALA A 45 -1.99 11.77 0.91
C ALA A 45 -2.95 11.03 -0.04
N LEU A 46 -2.89 9.70 -0.07
CA LEU A 46 -3.79 8.89 -0.89
C LEU A 46 -5.17 8.73 -0.23
N ALA A 47 -5.24 8.52 1.09
CA ALA A 47 -6.51 8.43 1.81
C ALA A 47 -7.33 9.73 1.67
N LEU A 48 -6.68 10.89 1.73
CA LEU A 48 -7.31 12.20 1.50
C LEU A 48 -7.89 12.37 0.09
N CYS A 49 -7.38 11.63 -0.91
CA CYS A 49 -7.96 11.68 -2.26
C CYS A 49 -9.32 10.98 -2.35
N TYR A 50 -9.69 10.20 -1.33
CA TYR A 50 -10.93 9.42 -1.24
C TYR A 50 -11.65 9.70 0.08
N GLU A 51 -11.56 10.95 0.56
CA GLU A 51 -12.06 11.33 1.88
C GLU A 51 -13.55 10.99 2.05
N GLU A 52 -14.37 11.25 1.03
CA GLU A 52 -15.81 11.00 1.07
C GLU A 52 -16.11 9.50 1.13
N GLU A 53 -15.45 8.68 0.32
CA GLU A 53 -15.65 7.23 0.33
C GLU A 53 -15.11 6.58 1.62
N VAL A 54 -14.04 7.13 2.20
CA VAL A 54 -13.50 6.71 3.49
C VAL A 54 -14.45 7.11 4.62
N LYS A 55 -15.06 8.30 4.59
CA LYS A 55 -16.09 8.69 5.57
C LYS A 55 -17.32 7.79 5.51
N GLU A 56 -17.77 7.45 4.30
CA GLU A 56 -18.96 6.63 4.09
C GLU A 56 -18.74 5.15 4.49
N ASN A 57 -17.63 4.55 4.03
CA ASN A 57 -17.39 3.12 4.19
C ASN A 57 -16.47 2.76 5.36
N ASN A 58 -15.80 3.76 5.94
CA ASN A 58 -14.81 3.62 7.02
C ASN A 58 -13.78 2.50 6.76
N ARG A 59 -13.36 2.36 5.50
CA ARG A 59 -12.51 1.24 5.07
C ARG A 59 -11.57 1.62 3.95
N ILE A 60 -10.33 1.16 4.09
CA ILE A 60 -9.30 1.19 3.07
C ILE A 60 -8.76 -0.24 2.92
N ASP A 61 -8.61 -0.71 1.68
CA ASP A 61 -8.02 -2.02 1.40
C ASP A 61 -6.55 -1.86 0.97
N ILE A 62 -5.66 -2.66 1.56
CA ILE A 62 -4.23 -2.72 1.22
C ILE A 62 -3.86 -4.19 1.03
N ARG A 63 -3.04 -4.45 0.00
CA ARG A 63 -2.42 -5.77 -0.22
C ARG A 63 -0.94 -5.64 0.08
N SER A 64 -0.50 -5.98 1.29
CA SER A 64 0.91 -5.85 1.71
C SER A 64 1.63 -7.20 1.72
N PRO A 65 2.94 -7.25 1.48
CA PRO A 65 3.75 -8.41 1.86
C PRO A 65 3.57 -8.73 3.34
N SER A 66 3.48 -10.02 3.68
CA SER A 66 3.28 -10.46 5.06
C SER A 66 4.40 -10.02 6.00
N THR A 67 5.62 -9.86 5.46
CA THR A 67 6.80 -9.34 6.17
C THR A 67 6.63 -7.89 6.63
N LYS A 68 5.82 -7.09 5.93
CA LYS A 68 5.55 -5.68 6.29
C LYS A 68 4.35 -5.50 7.23
N THR A 69 3.45 -6.48 7.32
CA THR A 69 2.20 -6.36 8.09
C THR A 69 2.41 -5.95 9.55
N PRO A 70 3.37 -6.51 10.33
CA PRO A 70 3.59 -6.07 11.71
C PRO A 70 4.00 -4.60 11.81
N ARG A 71 4.89 -4.16 10.90
CA ARG A 71 5.36 -2.78 10.89
C ARG A 71 4.25 -1.81 10.48
N ILE A 72 3.47 -2.13 9.45
CA ILE A 72 2.32 -1.33 9.03
C ILE A 72 1.29 -1.21 10.17
N LYS A 73 1.03 -2.29 10.91
CA LYS A 73 0.17 -2.26 12.11
C LYS A 73 0.68 -1.29 13.17
N GLN A 74 1.98 -1.25 13.39
CA GLN A 74 2.59 -0.32 14.33
C GLN A 74 2.50 1.13 13.83
N LEU A 75 2.81 1.38 12.56
CA LEU A 75 2.82 2.74 11.99
C LEU A 75 1.42 3.38 11.94
N LEU A 76 0.39 2.55 11.78
CA LEU A 76 -1.00 3.03 11.63
C LEU A 76 -1.85 2.80 12.89
N SER A 77 -1.27 2.36 14.02
CA SER A 77 -2.01 1.99 15.23
C SER A 77 -2.90 3.10 15.78
N ASP A 78 -2.46 4.35 15.62
CA ASP A 78 -3.13 5.52 16.19
C ASP A 78 -4.19 6.09 15.25
N VAL A 79 -4.23 5.63 13.99
CA VAL A 79 -5.11 6.18 12.94
C VAL A 79 -6.07 5.15 12.34
N ALA A 80 -5.78 3.85 12.43
CA ALA A 80 -6.61 2.81 11.84
C ALA A 80 -6.51 1.47 12.60
N GLN A 81 -7.63 0.75 12.66
CA GLN A 81 -7.64 -0.64 13.09
C GLN A 81 -7.38 -1.56 11.88
N ILE A 82 -6.31 -2.35 11.92
CA ILE A 82 -5.94 -3.24 10.82
C ILE A 82 -6.47 -4.66 11.05
N THR A 83 -7.38 -5.08 10.17
CA THR A 83 -7.90 -6.46 10.11
C THR A 83 -7.32 -7.19 8.90
N VAL A 84 -6.64 -8.31 9.14
CA VAL A 84 -6.11 -9.17 8.07
C VAL A 84 -7.25 -10.05 7.55
N LYS A 85 -7.66 -9.86 6.28
CA LYS A 85 -8.78 -10.59 5.67
C LYS A 85 -8.37 -11.93 5.07
N SER A 86 -7.24 -11.96 4.39
CA SER A 86 -6.73 -13.15 3.70
C SER A 86 -5.22 -13.11 3.64
N GLN A 87 -4.63 -14.29 3.44
CA GLN A 87 -3.21 -14.46 3.17
C GLN A 87 -3.06 -15.30 1.91
N CYS A 88 -2.25 -14.81 0.98
CA CYS A 88 -1.91 -15.51 -0.25
C CYS A 88 -0.41 -15.81 -0.26
N THR A 89 -0.04 -16.96 -0.80
CA THR A 89 1.36 -17.33 -1.00
C THR A 89 1.71 -17.10 -2.47
N PRO A 90 2.68 -16.23 -2.78
CA PRO A 90 3.16 -16.06 -4.15
C PRO A 90 3.62 -17.39 -4.74
N GLN A 91 3.24 -17.68 -5.99
CA GLN A 91 3.66 -18.86 -6.73
C GLN A 91 4.49 -18.41 -7.94
N PHE A 92 5.70 -18.94 -8.07
CA PHE A 92 6.61 -18.64 -9.18
C PHE A 92 6.75 -19.88 -10.05
N THR A 93 6.49 -19.75 -11.36
CA THR A 93 6.46 -20.91 -12.29
C THR A 93 7.79 -21.17 -13.00
N LYS A 94 8.71 -20.19 -13.02
CA LYS A 94 10.03 -20.31 -13.65
C LYS A 94 11.17 -19.87 -12.74
N TYR A 95 11.13 -18.62 -12.27
CA TYR A 95 12.11 -18.05 -11.36
C TYR A 95 11.46 -16.97 -10.50
N VAL A 96 12.07 -16.68 -9.35
CA VAL A 96 11.68 -15.57 -8.48
C VAL A 96 12.40 -14.32 -8.97
N PRO A 97 11.71 -13.22 -9.33
CA PRO A 97 12.36 -11.98 -9.71
C PRO A 97 13.21 -11.41 -8.57
N GLU A 98 14.33 -10.79 -8.91
CA GLU A 98 15.03 -9.93 -7.96
C GLU A 98 14.15 -8.73 -7.62
N HIS A 99 13.96 -8.49 -6.33
CA HIS A 99 13.19 -7.36 -5.83
C HIS A 99 13.69 -6.96 -4.44
N ASP A 100 13.62 -5.67 -4.15
CA ASP A 100 13.82 -5.17 -2.80
C ASP A 100 12.48 -5.17 -2.05
N ILE A 101 12.20 -6.28 -1.36
CA ILE A 101 10.96 -6.46 -0.61
C ILE A 101 10.78 -5.41 0.49
N GLU A 102 11.87 -4.83 0.98
CA GLU A 102 11.81 -3.82 2.04
C GLU A 102 11.23 -2.50 1.55
N LYS A 103 11.22 -2.25 0.25
CA LYS A 103 10.60 -1.04 -0.33
C LYS A 103 9.14 -1.21 -0.69
N ILE A 104 8.60 -2.44 -0.62
CA ILE A 104 7.24 -2.76 -1.09
C ILE A 104 6.26 -2.77 0.09
N TYR A 105 5.41 -1.76 0.19
CA TYR A 105 4.34 -1.69 1.19
C TYR A 105 3.01 -2.20 0.67
N SER A 106 2.74 -2.04 -0.64
CA SER A 106 1.56 -2.63 -1.26
C SER A 106 1.72 -3.01 -2.72
N ILE A 107 1.09 -4.11 -3.14
CA ILE A 107 1.03 -4.60 -4.51
C ILE A 107 -0.34 -4.39 -5.15
N THR A 108 -0.37 -4.13 -6.46
CA THR A 108 -1.59 -3.81 -7.21
C THR A 108 -2.57 -4.97 -7.29
N ASP A 109 -2.07 -6.16 -7.58
CA ASP A 109 -2.88 -7.34 -7.85
C ASP A 109 -2.20 -8.59 -7.26
N MET A 110 -2.99 -9.64 -7.06
CA MET A 110 -2.53 -10.96 -6.66
C MET A 110 -2.12 -11.82 -7.87
N THR A 111 -2.41 -11.34 -9.09
CA THR A 111 -1.92 -11.92 -10.34
C THR A 111 -0.80 -11.05 -10.90
N PHE A 112 0.42 -11.58 -10.94
CA PHE A 112 1.56 -10.91 -11.56
C PHE A 112 2.05 -11.77 -12.72
N PHE A 113 1.90 -11.28 -13.96
CA PHE A 113 2.51 -11.89 -15.14
C PHE A 113 3.87 -11.22 -15.34
N ILE A 114 4.94 -12.00 -15.26
CA ILE A 114 6.33 -11.57 -15.54
C ILE A 114 6.71 -12.11 -16.91
#